data_AF-A0A1G9IEK1-F1
#
_entry.id   AF-A0A1G9IEK1-F1
#
_cell.length_a   1.000
_cell.length_b   1.000
_cell.length_c   1.000
_cell.angle_alpha   90.00
_cell.angle_beta   90.00
_cell.angle_gamma   90.00
#
_symmetry.space_group_name_H-M   'P 1'
#
loop_
_entity.id
_entity.type
_entity.pdbx_description
1 polymer ?
#
loop_
_entity_poly.entity_id
_entity_poly.type
_entity_poly.pdbx_seq_one_letter_code
_entity_poly.pdbx_strand_id
1 'polypeptide(L)'
;MVKMILICGTCGNEVEMVPHQVGHQIQMSKLVNYGFRVDTPSIDKYGDIGDYEDIDDVDVELREIRINCSKCQDDYIVLEF
;
A
#
# COMPACT_ATOMS: atom_id res chain seq x y z
N MET A 1 -9.83 -15.34 -10.94
CA MET A 1 -9.77 -14.80 -9.56
C MET A 1 -8.30 -14.70 -9.21
N VAL A 2 -7.78 -13.48 -8.98
CA VAL A 2 -6.36 -13.26 -8.71
C VAL A 2 -6.09 -13.59 -7.25
N LYS A 3 -5.05 -14.38 -7.00
CA LYS A 3 -4.55 -14.67 -5.66
C LYS A 3 -3.30 -13.82 -5.42
N MET A 4 -3.15 -13.31 -4.20
CA MET A 4 -1.97 -12.59 -3.76
C MET A 4 -1.30 -13.38 -2.65
N ILE A 5 0.02 -13.53 -2.74
CA ILE A 5 0.84 -14.17 -1.72
C ILE A 5 1.81 -13.11 -1.22
N LEU A 6 1.79 -12.82 0.08
CA LEU A 6 2.80 -11.98 0.73
C LEU A 6 3.72 -12.87 1.55
N ILE A 7 5.02 -12.72 1.33
CA ILE A 7 6.07 -13.45 2.04
C ILE A 7 7.03 -12.41 2.62
N CYS A 8 7.23 -12.43 3.94
CA CYS A 8 8.29 -11.67 4.57
C CYS A 8 9.63 -12.37 4.30
N GLY A 9 10.57 -11.68 3.65
CA GLY A 9 11.87 -12.24 3.29
C GLY A 9 12.73 -12.55 4.52
N THR A 10 12.56 -11.79 5.60
CA THR A 10 13.36 -11.97 6.83
C THR A 10 12.92 -13.15 7.70
N CYS A 11 11.63 -13.25 8.05
CA CYS A 11 11.15 -14.29 8.98
C CYS A 11 10.38 -15.44 8.32
N GLY A 12 10.18 -15.39 7.00
CA GLY A 12 9.43 -16.39 6.26
C GLY A 12 7.92 -16.41 6.56
N ASN A 13 7.39 -15.37 7.24
CA ASN A 13 5.95 -15.27 7.46
C ASN A 13 5.24 -15.13 6.12
N GLU A 14 4.35 -16.06 5.82
CA GLU A 14 3.62 -16.12 4.56
C GLU A 14 2.12 -15.99 4.80
N VAL A 15 1.45 -15.24 3.93
CA VAL A 15 0.00 -15.19 3.85
C VAL A 15 -0.45 -15.25 2.39
N GLU A 16 -1.31 -16.23 2.10
CA GLU A 16 -2.09 -16.25 0.88
C GLU A 16 -3.43 -15.58 1.13
N MET A 17 -3.81 -14.64 0.26
CA MET A 17 -5.11 -13.99 0.32
C MET A 17 -5.74 -13.80 -1.05
N VAL A 18 -7.07 -13.84 -1.04
CA VAL A 18 -7.89 -13.57 -2.20
C VAL A 18 -8.45 -12.16 -2.05
N PRO A 19 -7.91 -11.15 -2.77
CA PRO A 19 -8.47 -9.81 -2.75
C PRO A 19 -9.93 -9.83 -3.20
N HIS A 20 -10.77 -9.08 -2.49
CA HIS A 20 -12.16 -8.86 -2.91
C HIS A 20 -12.22 -7.56 -3.71
N GLN A 21 -12.64 -7.66 -4.97
CA GLN A 21 -12.81 -6.49 -5.84
C GLN A 21 -14.25 -5.96 -5.71
N VAL A 22 -14.38 -4.67 -5.44
CA VAL A 22 -15.67 -3.94 -5.44
C VAL A 22 -15.52 -2.74 -6.37
N GLY A 23 -16.09 -2.85 -7.58
CA GLY A 23 -15.88 -1.85 -8.63
C GLY A 23 -14.39 -1.73 -9.00
N HIS A 24 -13.82 -0.53 -8.88
CA HIS A 24 -12.39 -0.25 -9.10
C HIS A 24 -11.54 -0.36 -7.83
N GLN A 25 -12.11 -0.79 -6.70
CA GLN A 25 -11.39 -0.94 -5.44
C GLN A 25 -11.01 -2.39 -5.18
N ILE A 26 -9.76 -2.59 -4.74
CA ILE A 26 -9.27 -3.87 -4.22
C ILE A 26 -9.24 -3.79 -2.70
N GLN A 27 -10.00 -4.66 -2.04
CA GLN A 27 -10.04 -4.74 -0.58
C GLN A 27 -9.23 -5.93 -0.09
N MET A 28 -8.22 -5.63 0.73
CA MET A 28 -7.37 -6.62 1.40
C MET A 28 -7.71 -6.62 2.90
N SER A 29 -8.79 -7.32 3.24
CA SER A 29 -9.19 -7.44 4.64
C SER A 29 -8.22 -8.33 5.42
N LYS A 30 -8.08 -8.06 6.73
CA LYS A 30 -7.38 -8.93 7.70
C LYS A 30 -5.85 -9.05 7.56
N LEU A 31 -5.17 -8.22 6.76
CA LEU A 31 -3.69 -8.19 6.72
C LEU A 31 -3.06 -8.16 8.13
N VAL A 32 -3.64 -7.33 9.02
CA VAL A 32 -3.18 -7.20 10.41
C VAL A 32 -3.27 -8.51 11.19
N ASN A 33 -4.28 -9.34 10.92
CA ASN A 33 -4.45 -10.63 11.60
C ASN A 33 -3.36 -11.63 11.19
N TYR A 34 -2.74 -11.43 10.02
CA TYR A 34 -1.65 -12.25 9.51
C TYR A 34 -0.27 -11.68 9.85
N GLY A 35 -0.22 -10.61 10.67
CA GLY A 35 1.01 -9.97 11.07
C GLY A 35 1.61 -9.07 9.99
N PHE A 36 0.79 -8.55 9.08
CA PHE A 36 1.20 -7.54 8.09
C PHE A 36 0.43 -6.23 8.30
N ARG A 37 1.11 -5.09 8.19
CA ARG A 37 0.49 -3.76 8.30
C ARG A 37 0.86 -2.92 7.08
N VAL A 38 -0.13 -2.25 6.52
CA VAL A 38 0.09 -1.26 5.47
C VAL A 38 0.36 0.07 6.16
N ASP A 39 1.50 0.69 5.85
CA ASP A 39 1.80 2.04 6.33
C ASP A 39 1.01 3.09 5.55
N THR A 40 0.99 4.31 6.07
CA THR A 40 0.47 5.45 5.32
C THR A 40 1.17 5.53 3.96
N PRO A 41 0.42 5.46 2.84
CA PRO A 41 1.01 5.54 1.51
C PRO A 41 1.77 6.84 1.32
N SER A 42 2.89 6.78 0.59
CA SER A 42 3.65 7.97 0.22
C SER A 42 3.06 8.55 -1.05
N ILE A 43 2.79 9.85 -1.01
CA ILE A 43 2.07 10.56 -2.07
C ILE A 43 2.89 11.79 -2.42
N ASP A 44 3.26 11.90 -3.69
CA ASP A 44 3.88 13.11 -4.22
C ASP A 44 2.79 14.08 -4.69
N LYS A 45 3.05 15.36 -4.48
CA LYS A 45 2.14 16.46 -4.85
C LYS A 45 2.88 17.44 -5.74
N TYR A 46 2.32 17.73 -6.90
CA TYR A 46 2.92 18.60 -7.90
C TYR A 46 1.95 19.70 -8.33
N GLY A 47 2.54 20.80 -8.80
CA GLY A 47 1.86 21.88 -9.51
C GLY A 47 2.56 23.23 -9.32
N ASP A 48 2.18 24.20 -10.13
CA ASP A 48 2.84 25.51 -10.17
C ASP A 48 2.30 26.47 -9.11
N ILE A 49 3.21 27.02 -8.29
CA ILE A 49 2.94 27.91 -7.14
C ILE A 49 2.19 29.21 -7.55
N GLY A 50 2.03 29.48 -8.85
CA GLY A 50 1.37 30.67 -9.39
C GLY A 50 -0.15 30.61 -9.51
N ASP A 51 -0.76 29.42 -9.56
CA ASP A 51 -2.17 29.25 -9.98
C ASP A 51 -3.07 28.57 -8.92
N TYR A 52 -2.58 28.31 -7.71
CA TYR A 52 -3.39 27.64 -6.68
C TYR A 52 -4.41 28.58 -6.04
N GLU A 53 -5.61 28.64 -6.60
CA GLU A 53 -6.79 29.17 -5.90
C GLU A 53 -7.55 28.07 -5.15
N ASP A 54 -7.45 26.79 -5.56
CA ASP A 54 -8.13 25.65 -4.93
C ASP A 54 -7.25 24.39 -4.80
N ILE A 55 -7.59 23.52 -3.83
CA ILE A 55 -6.86 22.25 -3.55
C ILE A 55 -6.97 21.24 -4.70
N ASP A 56 -7.92 21.44 -5.62
CA ASP A 56 -8.17 20.59 -6.78
C ASP A 56 -7.14 20.80 -7.91
N ASP A 57 -6.32 21.86 -7.85
CA ASP A 57 -5.26 22.16 -8.83
C ASP A 57 -3.92 21.45 -8.49
N VAL A 58 -3.89 20.67 -7.41
CA VAL A 58 -2.73 19.88 -7.02
C VAL A 58 -2.82 18.51 -7.67
N ASP A 59 -1.90 18.22 -8.59
CA ASP A 59 -1.73 16.87 -9.11
C ASP A 59 -1.17 15.97 -8.00
N VAL A 60 -1.83 14.83 -7.78
CA VAL A 60 -1.50 13.88 -6.72
C VAL A 60 -1.13 12.55 -7.33
N GLU A 61 0.09 12.09 -7.10
CA GLU A 61 0.59 10.81 -7.59
C GLU A 61 0.94 9.87 -6.42
N LEU A 62 0.43 8.64 -6.48
CA LEU A 62 0.78 7.62 -5.50
C LEU A 62 2.18 7.09 -5.84
N ARG A 63 3.15 7.32 -4.95
CA ARG A 63 4.53 6.90 -5.17
C ARG A 63 4.79 5.47 -4.71
N GLU A 64 4.40 5.17 -3.47
CA GLU A 64 4.66 3.85 -2.88
C GLU A 64 3.63 3.45 -1.82
N ILE A 65 3.40 2.13 -1.73
CA ILE A 65 2.72 1.49 -0.62
C ILE A 65 3.73 0.58 0.09
N ARG A 66 3.89 0.77 1.40
CA ARG A 66 4.75 -0.09 2.23
C ARG A 66 3.93 -1.05 3.07
N ILE A 67 4.33 -2.31 3.09
CA ILE A 67 3.70 -3.38 3.88
C ILE A 67 4.73 -3.98 4.83
N ASN A 68 4.59 -3.71 6.12
CA ASN A 68 5.49 -4.15 7.17
C ASN A 68 5.10 -5.51 7.75
N CYS A 69 6.09 -6.36 8.03
CA CYS A 69 5.87 -7.56 8.82
C CYS A 69 5.94 -7.25 10.32
N SER A 70 4.80 -7.27 11.01
CA SER A 70 4.71 -7.04 12.45
C SER A 70 5.32 -8.18 13.30
N LYS A 71 5.63 -9.33 12.70
CA LYS A 71 6.25 -10.47 13.41
C LYS A 71 7.75 -10.30 13.63
N CYS A 72 8.46 -9.62 12.74
CA CYS A 72 9.90 -9.39 12.86
C CYS A 72 10.31 -7.93 12.81
N GLN A 73 9.41 -6.99 12.50
CA GLN A 73 9.61 -5.52 12.49
C GLN A 73 10.74 -4.98 11.60
N ASP A 74 11.57 -5.85 11.02
CA ASP A 74 12.78 -5.51 10.30
C ASP A 74 12.64 -5.49 8.77
N ASP A 75 11.46 -5.84 8.24
CA ASP A 75 11.27 -6.04 6.80
C ASP A 75 9.94 -5.49 6.29
N TYR A 76 10.00 -4.86 5.11
CA TYR A 76 8.88 -4.23 4.44
C TYR A 76 8.89 -4.52 2.95
N ILE A 77 7.69 -4.76 2.41
CA ILE A 77 7.47 -4.90 0.97
C ILE A 77 7.05 -3.53 0.44
N VAL A 78 7.77 -2.98 -0.54
CA VAL A 78 7.41 -1.75 -1.25
C VAL A 78 6.73 -2.11 -2.56
N LEU A 79 5.55 -1.54 -2.80
CA LEU A 79 4.92 -1.50 -4.12
C LEU A 79 5.10 -0.08 -4.66
N GLU A 80 5.92 0.07 -5.70
CA GLU A 80 6.15 1.33 -6.41
C GLU A 80 5.22 1.42 -7.64
N PHE A 81 4.81 2.64 -8.01
CA PHE A 81 3.86 2.91 -9.09
C PHE A 81 4.40 3.93 -10.09
#